data_AF-A0AAW4BMC3-F1
#
_entry.id   AF-A0AAW4BMC3-F1
#
_cell.length_a   1.000
_cell.length_b   1.000
_cell.length_c   1.000
_cell.angle_alpha   90.00
_cell.angle_beta   90.00
_cell.angle_gamma   90.00
#
_symmetry.space_group_name_H-M   'P 1'
#
loop_
_entity.id
_entity.type
_entity.pdbx_description
1 polymer ?
#
loop_
_entity_poly.entity_id
_entity_poly.type
_entity_poly.pdbx_seq_one_letter_code
_entity_poly.pdbx_strand_id
1 'polypeptide(L)'
;REELIGIGCHFYTESDTEVLLNALIQWGVECLPRLIGMFAYIFYDQQKENLLLARDAFGIKPFFYSINDGEITFGSEIRALLSLKNEKAKPNLQRAYDYLVHGDYDS
;
A
#
# COMPACT_ATOMS: atom_id res chain seq x y z
N ARG A 1 -15.62 10.77 3.67
CA ARG A 1 -16.36 10.62 4.94
C ARG A 1 -17.81 11.07 4.81
N GLU A 2 -18.08 12.32 4.43
CA GLU A 2 -19.46 12.84 4.32
C GLU A 2 -20.35 11.99 3.41
N GLU A 3 -19.84 11.52 2.28
CA GLU A 3 -20.55 10.60 1.38
C GLU A 3 -20.99 9.30 2.09
N LEU A 4 -20.11 8.72 2.92
CA LEU A 4 -20.39 7.51 3.70
C LEU A 4 -21.43 7.76 4.79
N ILE A 5 -21.38 8.92 5.45
CA ILE A 5 -22.40 9.32 6.43
C ILE A 5 -23.76 9.48 5.74
N GLY A 6 -23.79 10.06 4.54
CA GLY A 6 -25.01 10.28 3.76
C GLY A 6 -25.74 8.99 3.36
N ILE A 7 -25.02 7.87 3.26
CA ILE A 7 -25.58 6.54 2.97
C ILE A 7 -25.80 5.68 4.23
N GLY A 8 -25.62 6.26 5.42
CA GLY A 8 -25.93 5.62 6.70
C GLY A 8 -24.76 4.94 7.42
N CYS A 9 -23.51 5.11 6.98
CA CYS A 9 -22.36 4.64 7.74
C CYS A 9 -22.21 5.43 9.04
N HIS A 10 -22.06 4.72 10.14
CA HIS A 10 -21.78 5.30 11.45
C HIS A 10 -20.27 5.22 11.72
N PHE A 11 -19.71 6.29 12.28
CA PHE A 11 -18.30 6.39 12.63
C PHE A 11 -18.14 6.45 14.14
N TYR A 12 -17.21 5.65 14.67
CA TYR A 12 -16.88 5.56 16.09
C TYR A 12 -15.61 6.33 16.44
N THR A 13 -14.77 6.60 15.45
CA THR A 13 -13.49 7.30 15.58
C THR A 13 -13.38 8.44 14.57
N GLU A 14 -12.32 9.23 14.69
CA GLU A 14 -11.94 10.24 13.70
C GLU A 14 -10.79 9.76 12.78
N SER A 15 -10.45 8.46 12.84
CA SER A 15 -9.33 7.91 12.10
C SER A 15 -9.63 7.74 10.61
N ASP A 16 -8.65 8.08 9.76
CA ASP A 16 -8.68 7.78 8.32
C ASP A 16 -8.83 6.28 8.04
N THR A 17 -8.31 5.42 8.92
CA THR A 17 -8.43 3.96 8.82
C THR A 17 -9.90 3.52 8.83
N GLU A 18 -10.74 4.17 9.64
CA GLU A 18 -12.17 3.84 9.71
C GLU A 18 -12.91 4.32 8.45
N VAL A 19 -12.53 5.48 7.89
CA VAL A 19 -13.06 5.96 6.60
C VAL A 19 -12.76 4.97 5.51
N LEU A 20 -11.52 4.49 5.44
CA LEU A 20 -11.10 3.48 4.49
C LEU A 20 -11.86 2.15 4.68
N LEU A 21 -11.94 1.64 5.91
CA LEU A 21 -12.63 0.38 6.20
C LEU A 21 -14.10 0.45 5.77
N ASN A 22 -14.81 1.51 6.14
CA ASN A 22 -16.20 1.70 5.73
C ASN A 22 -16.33 1.84 4.21
N ALA A 23 -15.40 2.53 3.54
CA ALA A 23 -15.38 2.65 2.09
C ALA A 23 -15.19 1.28 1.39
N LEU A 24 -14.29 0.45 1.90
CA LEU A 24 -14.05 -0.91 1.41
C LEU A 24 -15.27 -1.82 1.63
N ILE A 25 -15.93 -1.73 2.78
CA ILE A 25 -17.16 -2.50 3.05
C ILE A 25 -18.28 -2.09 2.09
N GLN A 26 -18.43 -0.78 1.86
CA GLN A 26 -19.53 -0.25 1.06
C GLN A 26 -19.33 -0.40 -0.46
N TRP A 27 -18.13 -0.13 -0.95
CA TRP A 27 -17.84 -0.03 -2.38
C TRP A 27 -16.78 -1.03 -2.87
N GLY A 28 -16.19 -1.83 -1.97
CA GLY A 28 -15.10 -2.73 -2.33
C GLY A 28 -13.86 -1.97 -2.83
N VAL A 29 -13.08 -2.62 -3.69
CA VAL A 29 -11.88 -2.05 -4.32
C VAL A 29 -12.20 -0.83 -5.19
N GLU A 30 -13.44 -0.67 -5.65
CA GLU A 30 -13.87 0.52 -6.39
C GLU A 30 -13.89 1.79 -5.53
N CYS A 31 -13.64 1.69 -4.22
CA CYS A 31 -13.42 2.85 -3.38
C CYS A 31 -12.05 3.52 -3.63
N LEU A 32 -11.04 2.80 -4.13
CA LEU A 32 -9.66 3.31 -4.25
C LEU A 32 -9.58 4.66 -4.99
N PRO A 33 -10.23 4.84 -6.16
CA PRO A 33 -10.16 6.10 -6.91
C PRO A 33 -10.86 7.28 -6.21
N ARG A 34 -11.69 7.00 -5.21
CA ARG A 34 -12.41 8.03 -4.43
C ARG A 34 -11.56 8.57 -3.28
N LEU A 35 -10.45 7.91 -2.95
CA LEU A 35 -9.56 8.30 -1.87
C LEU A 35 -8.60 9.40 -2.36
N ILE A 36 -8.68 10.56 -1.72
CA ILE A 36 -7.79 11.70 -2.01
C ILE A 36 -6.87 11.88 -0.80
N GLY A 37 -5.57 11.77 -1.02
CA GLY A 37 -4.56 11.97 0.02
C GLY A 37 -3.38 11.03 -0.10
N MET A 38 -2.58 11.00 0.96
CA MET A 38 -1.37 10.18 1.06
C MET A 38 -1.67 8.94 1.89
N PHE A 39 -1.55 7.74 1.32
CA PHE A 39 -1.86 6.52 2.03
C PHE A 39 -1.05 5.33 1.52
N ALA A 40 -0.81 4.38 2.41
CA ALA A 40 -0.38 3.04 2.08
C ALA A 40 -1.01 2.12 3.11
N TYR A 41 -1.88 1.20 2.68
CA TYR A 41 -2.63 0.35 3.58
C TYR A 41 -2.79 -1.05 3.03
N ILE A 42 -3.18 -1.93 3.94
CA ILE A 42 -3.34 -3.35 3.71
C ILE A 42 -4.66 -3.77 4.34
N PHE A 43 -5.47 -4.45 3.56
CA PHE A 43 -6.72 -5.03 4.00
C PHE A 43 -6.67 -6.53 3.78
N TYR A 44 -6.90 -7.29 4.84
CA TYR A 44 -6.96 -8.74 4.78
C TYR A 44 -8.41 -9.19 4.97
N ASP A 45 -9.00 -9.76 3.93
CA ASP A 45 -10.31 -10.41 4.01
C ASP A 45 -10.08 -11.86 4.43
N GLN A 46 -10.27 -12.15 5.72
CA GLN A 46 -10.12 -13.51 6.24
C GLN A 46 -11.13 -14.49 5.65
N GLN A 47 -12.34 -14.04 5.28
CA GLN A 47 -13.38 -14.94 4.75
C GLN A 47 -13.07 -15.35 3.31
N LYS A 48 -12.44 -14.45 2.54
CA LYS A 48 -12.05 -14.70 1.15
C LYS A 48 -10.58 -15.11 0.98
N GLU A 49 -9.84 -15.19 2.08
CA GLU A 49 -8.40 -15.47 2.11
C GLU A 49 -7.61 -14.58 1.13
N ASN A 50 -7.95 -13.29 1.07
CA ASN A 50 -7.33 -12.36 0.12
C ASN A 50 -6.71 -11.16 0.82
N LEU A 51 -5.66 -10.62 0.20
CA LEU A 51 -4.90 -9.49 0.72
C LEU A 51 -4.89 -8.38 -0.34
N LEU A 52 -5.45 -7.23 0.01
CA LEU A 52 -5.42 -6.02 -0.80
C LEU A 52 -4.32 -5.10 -0.26
N LEU A 53 -3.33 -4.80 -1.10
CA LEU A 53 -2.27 -3.84 -0.83
C LEU A 53 -2.53 -2.64 -1.74
N ALA A 54 -2.71 -1.46 -1.17
CA ALA A 54 -2.96 -0.24 -1.92
C ALA A 54 -2.09 0.92 -1.42
N ARG A 55 -1.64 1.73 -2.37
CA ARG A 55 -0.86 2.95 -2.14
C ARG A 55 -1.51 4.10 -2.90
N ASP A 56 -1.32 5.32 -2.42
CA ASP A 56 -1.75 6.51 -3.12
C ASP A 56 -1.10 6.62 -4.51
N ALA A 57 -1.80 7.29 -5.43
CA ALA A 57 -1.44 7.35 -6.85
C ALA A 57 -0.05 7.99 -7.09
N PHE A 58 0.37 8.91 -6.24
CA PHE A 58 1.67 9.56 -6.33
C PHE A 58 2.77 8.81 -5.59
N GLY A 59 2.42 7.73 -4.89
CA GLY A 59 3.35 6.98 -4.06
C GLY A 59 4.00 7.83 -2.98
N ILE A 60 3.26 8.73 -2.32
CA ILE A 60 3.84 9.60 -1.31
C ILE A 60 4.21 8.81 -0.05
N LYS A 61 3.37 7.87 0.38
CA LYS A 61 3.70 7.00 1.53
C LYS A 61 4.59 5.84 1.09
N PRO A 62 5.82 5.67 1.61
CA PRO A 62 6.68 4.54 1.25
C PRO A 62 5.98 3.21 1.52
N PHE A 63 6.05 2.32 0.53
CA PHE A 63 5.47 0.99 0.62
C PHE A 63 6.34 0.03 -0.19
N PHE A 64 7.01 -0.87 0.51
CA PHE A 64 7.86 -1.89 -0.07
C PHE A 64 7.21 -3.24 0.15
N TYR A 65 7.29 -4.12 -0.86
CA TYR A 65 6.80 -5.47 -0.76
C TYR A 65 7.69 -6.44 -1.55
N SER A 66 7.60 -7.72 -1.21
CA SER A 66 8.26 -8.83 -1.89
C SER A 66 7.27 -9.99 -1.92
N ILE A 67 7.18 -10.69 -3.05
CA ILE A 67 6.39 -11.91 -3.20
C ILE A 67 7.34 -12.99 -3.70
N ASN A 68 7.66 -13.97 -2.86
CA ASN A 68 8.54 -15.09 -3.20
C ASN A 68 8.02 -16.36 -2.53
N ASP A 69 8.11 -17.51 -3.20
CA ASP A 69 7.84 -18.84 -2.62
C ASP A 69 6.51 -18.96 -1.84
N GLY A 70 5.47 -18.24 -2.29
CA GLY A 70 4.16 -18.23 -1.63
C GLY A 70 4.08 -17.36 -0.36
N GLU A 71 5.16 -16.66 -0.01
CA GLU A 71 5.19 -15.67 1.06
C GLU A 71 5.08 -14.25 0.49
N ILE A 72 4.34 -13.39 1.21
CA ILE A 72 4.33 -11.96 1.00
C ILE A 72 4.91 -11.24 2.22
N THR A 73 5.93 -10.41 1.98
CA THR A 73 6.55 -9.57 3.00
C THR A 73 6.39 -8.11 2.59
N PHE A 74 5.92 -7.24 3.48
CA PHE A 74 5.67 -5.84 3.18
C PHE A 74 6.01 -4.93 4.37
N GLY A 75 6.24 -3.65 4.09
CA GLY A 75 6.46 -2.65 5.12
C GLY A 75 6.75 -1.26 4.56
N SER A 76 6.67 -0.25 5.43
CA SER A 76 6.96 1.14 5.08
C SER A 76 8.45 1.47 5.04
N GLU A 77 9.30 0.56 5.52
CA GLU A 77 10.75 0.76 5.55
C GLU A 77 11.48 -0.42 4.91
N ILE A 78 12.25 -0.13 3.85
CA ILE A 78 13.02 -1.16 3.16
C ILE A 78 14.02 -1.85 4.08
N ARG A 79 14.64 -1.13 5.03
CA ARG A 79 15.62 -1.70 5.97
C ARG A 79 15.01 -2.80 6.85
N ALA A 80 13.79 -2.59 7.34
CA ALA A 80 13.07 -3.58 8.11
C ALA A 80 12.84 -4.85 7.29
N LEU A 81 12.40 -4.72 6.02
CA LEU A 81 12.21 -5.89 5.15
C LEU A 81 13.52 -6.60 4.81
N LEU A 82 14.59 -5.84 4.59
CA LEU A 82 15.90 -6.45 4.32
C LEU A 82 16.45 -7.22 5.52
N SER A 83 16.12 -6.83 6.75
CA SER A 83 16.50 -7.60 7.94
C SER A 83 15.77 -8.94 8.08
N LEU A 84 14.65 -9.12 7.38
CA LEU A 84 13.91 -10.39 7.33
C LEU A 84 14.44 -11.34 6.26
N LYS A 85 15.28 -10.85 5.33
CA LYS A 85 15.85 -11.68 4.27
C LYS A 85 17.03 -12.48 4.77
N ASN A 86 17.04 -13.77 4.47
CA ASN A 86 18.18 -14.66 4.72
C ASN A 86 19.39 -14.32 3.83
N GLU A 87 19.14 -13.70 2.68
CA GLU A 87 20.19 -13.30 1.73
C GLU A 87 20.43 -11.80 1.71
N LYS A 88 21.68 -11.42 1.44
CA LYS A 88 22.05 -10.01 1.30
C LYS A 88 21.39 -9.43 0.06
N ALA A 89 20.62 -8.35 0.26
CA ALA A 89 20.01 -7.60 -0.83
C ALA A 89 21.06 -7.15 -1.84
N LYS A 90 20.78 -7.38 -3.13
CA LYS A 90 21.60 -6.89 -4.24
C LYS A 90 20.91 -5.70 -4.89
N PRO A 91 21.62 -4.60 -5.16
CA PRO A 91 21.04 -3.50 -5.92
C PRO A 91 20.76 -3.95 -7.35
N ASN A 92 19.73 -3.37 -7.96
CA ASN A 92 19.55 -3.49 -9.40
C ASN A 92 20.60 -2.61 -10.09
N LEU A 93 21.63 -3.23 -10.65
CA LEU A 93 22.74 -2.52 -11.29
C LEU A 93 22.31 -1.74 -12.54
N GLN A 94 21.28 -2.23 -13.26
CA GLN A 94 20.73 -1.50 -14.39
C GLN A 94 20.10 -0.19 -13.92
N ARG A 95 19.26 -0.23 -12.88
CA ARG A 95 18.68 1.00 -12.30
C ARG A 95 19.74 1.95 -11.74
N ALA A 96 20.81 1.42 -11.16
CA ALA A 96 21.93 2.26 -10.72
C ALA A 96 22.63 2.93 -11.91
N TYR A 97 22.81 2.22 -13.03
CA TYR A 97 23.34 2.80 -14.27
C TYR A 97 22.41 3.87 -14.84
N ASP A 98 21.11 3.59 -14.95
CA ASP A 98 20.11 4.53 -15.49
C ASP A 98 20.08 5.83 -14.66
N TYR A 99 20.13 5.70 -13.33
CA TYR A 99 20.23 6.84 -12.43
C TYR A 99 21.53 7.64 -12.63
N LEU A 100 22.68 6.98 -12.62
CA LEU A 100 23.98 7.65 -12.66
C LEU A 100 24.31 8.27 -14.01
N VAL A 101 23.90 7.64 -15.11
CA VAL A 101 24.24 8.05 -16.47
C VAL A 101 23.16 8.92 -17.09
N HIS A 102 21.89 8.59 -16.87
CA HIS A 102 20.77 9.27 -17.49
C HIS A 102 20.01 10.20 -16.52
N GLY A 103 20.33 10.17 -15.22
CA GLY A 103 19.58 10.94 -14.22
C GLY A 103 18.15 10.44 -14.04
N ASP A 104 17.88 9.18 -14.41
CA ASP A 104 16.55 8.59 -14.39
C ASP A 104 16.27 7.96 -13.01
N TYR A 105 15.32 8.53 -12.27
CA TYR A 105 14.92 8.08 -10.93
C TYR A 105 13.41 7.82 -10.77
N ASP A 106 12.59 8.20 -11.76
CA ASP A 106 11.11 8.15 -11.69
C ASP A 106 10.47 7.17 -12.69
N SER A 107 11.25 6.55 -13.58
CA SER A 107 10.77 5.60 -14.61
C SER A 107 10.65 4.16 -14.11
#